data_AF-A0A401M078-F1
#
_entry.id   AF-A0A401M078-F1
#
_cell.length_a   1.000
_cell.length_b   1.000
_cell.length_c   1.000
_cell.angle_alpha   90.00
_cell.angle_beta   90.00
_cell.angle_gamma   90.00
#
_symmetry.space_group_name_H-M   'P 1'
#
loop_
_entity.id
_entity.type
_entity.pdbx_description
1 polymer ?
#
loop_
_entity_poly.entity_id
_entity_poly.type
_entity_poly.pdbx_seq_one_letter_code
_entity_poly.pdbx_strand_id
1 'polypeptide(L)' 'MITRPKDIEQIVVTNRNGIPVHISDVGIVRFGSPKRFGAMPKDGEGKCVGGIAMMLKGANAAL' A
#
# COMPACT_ATOMS: atom_id res chain seq x y z
N MET A 1 17.07 -7.36 6.21
CA MET A 1 16.22 -6.16 6.03
C MET A 1 15.54 -6.30 4.68
N ILE A 2 14.21 -6.14 4.60
CA ILE A 2 13.44 -6.22 3.34
C ILE A 2 13.29 -4.80 2.81
N THR A 3 13.74 -4.54 1.59
CA THR A 3 13.80 -3.19 1.00
C THR A 3 13.22 -3.10 -0.40
N ARG A 4 13.18 -4.21 -1.14
CA ARG A 4 12.67 -4.27 -2.51
C ARG A 4 11.72 -5.45 -2.68
N PRO A 5 10.79 -5.42 -3.66
CA PRO A 5 9.88 -6.53 -3.94
C PRO A 5 10.59 -7.88 -4.15
N LYS A 6 11.77 -7.87 -4.79
CA LYS A 6 12.61 -9.07 -4.97
C LYS A 6 12.99 -9.75 -3.65
N ASP A 7 13.16 -8.97 -2.58
CA ASP A 7 13.50 -9.53 -1.27
C ASP A 7 12.32 -10.35 -0.71
N ILE A 8 11.08 -9.98 -1.06
CA ILE A 8 9.86 -10.73 -0.71
C ILE A 8 9.71 -11.96 -1.60
N GLU A 9 9.98 -11.83 -2.90
CA GLU A 9 9.90 -12.94 -3.87
C GLU A 9 10.77 -14.13 -3.45
N GLN A 10 11.94 -13.88 -2.85
CA GLN A 10 12.89 -14.89 -2.39
C GLN A 10 12.58 -15.46 -0.98
N ILE A 11 11.45 -15.12 -0.38
CA ILE A 11 11.06 -15.71 0.91
C ILE A 11 10.58 -17.14 0.69
N VAL A 12 11.09 -18.08 1.48
CA VAL A 12 10.68 -19.49 1.45
C VAL A 12 9.32 -19.65 2.13
N VAL A 13 8.35 -20.20 1.39
CA VAL A 13 7.01 -20.56 1.89
C VAL A 13 7.05 -21.93 2.56
N THR A 14 7.73 -22.90 1.93
CA THR A 14 7.89 -24.25 2.48
C THR A 14 9.09 -24.94 1.84
N ASN A 15 9.53 -26.06 2.42
CA ASN A 15 10.53 -26.94 1.83
C ASN A 15 9.87 -28.28 1.52
N ARG A 16 9.99 -28.74 0.28
CA ARG A 16 9.45 -30.03 -0.18
C ARG A 16 10.61 -30.90 -0.65
N ASN A 17 10.88 -31.98 0.08
CA ASN A 17 11.95 -32.94 -0.25
C ASN A 17 13.34 -32.31 -0.42
N GLY A 18 13.67 -31.30 0.39
CA GLY A 18 14.94 -30.57 0.32
C GLY A 18 14.93 -29.37 -0.64
N ILE A 19 13.90 -29.22 -1.47
CA ILE A 19 13.77 -28.12 -2.43
C ILE A 19 12.93 -27.00 -1.80
N PRO A 20 13.47 -25.78 -1.63
CA PRO A 20 12.71 -24.63 -1.14
C PRO A 20 11.73 -24.14 -2.20
N VAL A 21 10.50 -23.86 -1.79
CA VAL A 21 9.47 -23.18 -2.58
C VAL A 21 9.40 -21.74 -2.12
N HIS A 22 9.64 -20.80 -3.02
CA HIS A 22 9.65 -19.36 -2.76
C HIS A 22 8.29 -18.72 -3.04
N ILE A 23 8.06 -17.50 -2.56
CA ILE A 23 6.86 -16.71 -2.89
C ILE A 23 6.72 -16.54 -4.41
N SER A 24 7.83 -16.33 -5.13
CA SER A 24 7.84 -16.23 -6.59
C SER A 24 7.31 -17.48 -7.31
N ASP A 25 7.40 -18.65 -6.68
CA ASP A 25 6.97 -19.91 -7.30
C ASP A 25 5.44 -20.08 -7.23
N VAL A 26 4.76 -19.32 -6.37
CA VAL A 26 3.32 -19.42 -6.10
C VAL A 26 2.54 -18.15 -6.39
N GLY A 27 3.22 -17.04 -6.73
CA GLY A 27 2.54 -15.78 -7.01
C GLY A 27 3.44 -14.64 -7.46
N ILE A 28 2.81 -13.50 -7.75
CA ILE A 28 3.49 -12.28 -8.22
C ILE A 28 3.48 -11.25 -7.09
N VAL A 29 4.67 -10.79 -6.70
CA VAL A 29 4.81 -9.69 -5.76
C VAL A 29 4.72 -8.37 -6.51
N ARG A 30 3.76 -7.53 -6.11
CA ARG A 30 3.60 -6.19 -6.69
C ARG A 30 3.09 -5.22 -5.64
N PHE A 31 3.37 -3.94 -5.84
CA PHE A 31 2.71 -2.90 -5.07
C PHE A 31 1.21 -2.92 -5.35
N GLY A 32 0.43 -3.05 -4.28
CA GLY A 32 -1.02 -2.92 -4.32
C GLY A 32 -1.46 -1.56 -3.80
N SER A 33 -2.73 -1.25 -4.01
CA SER A 33 -3.39 -0.14 -3.32
C SER A 33 -4.26 -0.68 -2.18
N PRO A 34 -4.29 -0.03 -1.00
CA PRO A 34 -5.21 -0.40 0.06
C PRO A 34 -6.67 -0.22 -0.39
N LYS A 35 -7.59 -0.92 0.27
CA LYS A 35 -9.04 -0.75 0.04
C LYS A 35 -9.41 0.72 0.24
N ARG A 36 -10.08 1.31 -0.74
CA ARG A 36 -10.56 2.70 -0.68
C ARG A 36 -11.99 2.72 -0.16
N PHE A 37 -12.25 3.50 0.88
CA PHE A 37 -13.60 3.72 1.43
C PHE A 37 -14.33 4.94 0.82
N GLY A 38 -13.69 5.62 -0.14
CA GLY A 38 -14.24 6.78 -0.85
C GLY A 38 -13.39 7.14 -2.07
N ALA A 39 -13.88 8.08 -2.88
CA ALA A 39 -13.17 8.64 -4.01
C ALA A 39 -13.21 10.17 -3.94
N MET A 40 -12.10 10.82 -4.30
CA MET A 40 -12.02 12.26 -4.40
C MET A 40 -11.76 12.61 -5.88
N PRO A 41 -12.79 13.02 -6.64
CA PRO A 41 -12.58 13.59 -7.96
C PRO A 41 -12.22 15.08 -7.83
N LYS A 42 -11.39 15.59 -8.74
CA LYS A 42 -11.12 17.02 -8.85
C LYS A 42 -11.65 17.51 -10.19
N ASP A 43 -12.56 18.48 -10.17
CA ASP A 43 -13.08 19.15 -11.37
C ASP A 43 -13.62 18.20 -12.46
N GLY A 44 -14.19 17.07 -12.05
CA GLY A 44 -14.71 16.05 -12.98
C GLY A 44 -13.64 15.16 -13.63
N GLU A 45 -12.35 15.43 -13.41
CA GLU A 45 -11.25 14.66 -13.97
C GLU A 45 -10.57 13.77 -12.93
N GLY A 46 -10.58 12.46 -13.21
CA GLY A 46 -9.77 11.48 -12.50
C GLY A 46 -10.02 11.35 -10.99
N LYS A 47 -9.06 10.72 -10.31
CA LYS A 47 -9.04 10.59 -8.84
C LYS A 47 -7.83 11.33 -8.30
N CYS A 48 -8.03 12.20 -7.32
CA CYS A 48 -6.98 12.91 -6.62
C CYS A 48 -6.79 12.38 -5.19
N VAL A 49 -5.69 12.81 -4.56
CA VAL A 49 -5.43 12.64 -3.13
C VAL A 49 -5.62 14.01 -2.49
N GLY A 50 -6.40 14.07 -1.40
CA GLY A 50 -6.58 15.30 -0.63
C GLY A 50 -6.61 15.01 0.87
N GLY A 51 -6.45 16.08 1.65
CA GLY A 51 -6.51 16.03 3.11
C GLY A 51 -7.40 17.15 3.62
N ILE A 52 -8.06 16.91 4.75
CA ILE A 52 -8.85 17.93 5.46
C ILE A 52 -8.04 18.34 6.68
N ALA A 53 -7.62 19.59 6.73
CA ALA A 53 -7.10 20.19 7.94
C ALA A 53 -8.30 20.66 8.78
N MET A 54 -8.45 20.10 9.99
CA MET A 54 -9.51 20.48 10.92
C MET A 54 -8.90 21.27 12.07
N MET A 55 -9.58 22.35 12.46
CA MET A 55 -9.24 23.13 13.62
C MET A 55 -9.80 22.48 14.89
N LEU A 56 -9.06 22.61 16.01
CA LEU A 56 -9.58 22.25 17.33
C LEU A 56 -10.79 23.13 17.69
N LYS A 57 -11.77 22.54 18.37
CA LYS A 57 -12.94 23.27 18.85
C LYS A 57 -12.50 24.44 19.73
N GLY A 58 -12.89 25.66 19.35
CA GLY A 58 -12.53 26.89 20.06
C GLY A 58 -11.18 27.49 19.69
N ALA A 59 -10.40 26.87 18.80
CA ALA A 59 -9.23 27.51 18.20
C ALA A 59 -9.67 28.49 17.09
N ASN A 60 -8.78 29.45 16.77
CA ASN A 60 -9.00 30.45 15.72
C ASN A 60 -8.02 30.20 14.56
N ALA A 61 -8.55 30.05 13.34
CA ALA A 61 -7.80 29.73 12.12
C ALA A 61 -7.13 30.93 11.48
N ALA A 62 -7.44 32.13 11.95
CA ALA A 62 -7.04 33.39 11.33
C ALA A 62 -5.84 34.07 12.03
N LEU A 63 -5.16 33.39 12.96
CA LEU A 63 -3.93 33.88 13.61
C LEU A 63 -2.70 33.14 13.08
#